data_AF-A0A1S2WTY6-F1
#
_entry.id   AF-A0A1S2WTY6-F1
#
_cell.length_a   1.000
_cell.length_b   1.000
_cell.length_c   1.000
_cell.angle_alpha   90.00
_cell.angle_beta   90.00
_cell.angle_gamma   90.00
#
_symmetry.space_group_name_H-M   'P 1'
#
loop_
_entity.id
_entity.type
_entity.pdbx_description
1 polymer ?
#
loop_
_entity_poly.entity_id
_entity_poly.type
_entity_poly.pdbx_seq_one_letter_code
_entity_poly.pdbx_strand_id
1 'polypeptide(L)'
;MNVLKYASEIAEPKPLPLPSDRKELPIFNTDCLPKVIAEYVDNLANAIQQPKQYIATSCLVSIAGLLGNKVCLDVDDRKAYPILWGMLIGDSGTGKTPSINEPMQTIKEIDKQLLDDYLKDYANYQTVLELYDIELKTLKANLKDCKDEQKQSIKALFLNPIWSAS
;
A
#
# COMPACT_ATOMS: atom_id res chain seq x y z
N MET A 1 -13.31 7.17 32.15
CA MET A 1 -13.90 5.82 31.98
C MET A 1 -12.75 4.82 32.02
N ASN A 2 -12.63 4.06 33.10
CA ASN A 2 -11.41 3.30 33.41
C ASN A 2 -11.46 1.94 32.71
N VAL A 3 -10.84 1.86 31.53
CA VAL A 3 -10.85 0.69 30.64
C VAL A 3 -10.26 -0.57 31.32
N LEU A 4 -9.46 -0.38 32.37
CA LEU A 4 -8.83 -1.45 33.13
C LEU A 4 -9.77 -2.20 34.08
N LYS A 5 -10.96 -1.67 34.39
CA LYS A 5 -11.88 -2.30 35.34
C LYS A 5 -12.59 -3.54 34.77
N TYR A 6 -12.67 -3.66 33.44
CA TYR A 6 -13.30 -4.79 32.75
C TYR A 6 -12.33 -5.89 32.32
N ALA A 7 -11.01 -5.65 32.40
CA ALA A 7 -10.00 -6.65 32.02
C ALA A 7 -10.00 -7.86 32.98
N SER A 8 -10.37 -7.66 34.25
CA SER A 8 -10.41 -8.72 35.27
C SER A 8 -11.66 -9.59 35.23
N GLU A 9 -12.68 -9.22 34.46
CA GLU A 9 -13.94 -9.98 34.34
C GLU A 9 -14.03 -10.80 33.05
N ILE A 10 -13.02 -10.72 32.17
CA ILE A 10 -12.85 -11.67 31.07
C ILE A 10 -12.32 -12.96 31.70
N ALA A 11 -13.23 -13.80 32.19
CA ALA A 11 -12.91 -15.17 32.57
C ALA A 11 -12.11 -15.78 31.41
N GLU A 12 -10.84 -16.14 31.65
CA GLU A 12 -10.02 -16.82 30.64
C GLU A 12 -10.81 -18.06 30.18
N PRO A 13 -11.38 -18.05 28.96
CA PRO A 13 -12.22 -19.16 28.56
C PRO A 13 -11.31 -20.37 28.46
N LYS A 14 -11.59 -21.40 29.26
CA LYS A 14 -10.85 -22.66 29.15
C LYS A 14 -10.99 -23.15 27.70
N PRO A 15 -9.88 -23.44 27.00
CA PRO A 15 -9.95 -23.91 25.64
C PRO A 15 -10.79 -25.18 25.59
N LEU A 16 -11.70 -25.25 24.62
CA LEU A 16 -12.48 -26.45 24.38
C LEU A 16 -11.54 -27.62 24.05
N PRO A 17 -11.85 -28.85 24.51
CA PRO A 17 -11.05 -30.01 24.17
C PRO A 17 -11.03 -30.20 22.65
N LEU A 18 -9.87 -30.59 22.11
CA LEU A 18 -9.76 -30.90 20.69
C LEU A 18 -10.69 -32.07 20.33
N PRO A 19 -11.38 -32.04 19.18
CA PRO A 19 -12.15 -33.18 18.69
C PRO A 19 -11.27 -34.43 18.61
N SER A 20 -11.79 -35.57 19.06
CA SER A 20 -11.10 -36.87 18.99
C SER A 20 -11.10 -37.47 17.58
N ASP A 21 -12.08 -37.08 16.76
CA ASP A 21 -12.11 -37.28 15.30
C ASP A 21 -11.00 -36.42 14.66
N ARG A 22 -9.87 -37.06 14.34
CA ARG A 22 -8.86 -36.48 13.45
C ARG A 22 -9.07 -36.98 12.03
N LYS A 23 -9.75 -36.19 11.20
CA LYS A 23 -9.73 -36.35 9.75
C LYS A 23 -8.33 -36.09 9.21
N GLU A 24 -7.96 -36.81 8.15
CA GLU A 24 -6.74 -36.52 7.41
C GLU A 24 -6.80 -35.08 6.87
N LEU A 25 -5.67 -34.38 6.97
CA LEU A 25 -5.56 -33.02 6.45
C LEU A 25 -5.58 -33.07 4.92
N PRO A 26 -6.38 -32.23 4.25
CA PRO A 26 -6.37 -32.16 2.80
C PRO A 26 -5.01 -31.65 2.31
N ILE A 27 -4.52 -32.21 1.21
CA ILE A 27 -3.31 -31.75 0.54
C ILE A 27 -3.66 -30.52 -0.30
N PHE A 28 -2.90 -29.44 -0.15
CA PHE A 28 -3.07 -28.26 -0.98
C PHE A 28 -2.68 -28.55 -2.44
N ASN A 29 -3.66 -28.47 -3.36
CA ASN A 29 -3.43 -28.62 -4.78
C ASN A 29 -3.14 -27.26 -5.44
N THR A 30 -1.96 -27.09 -6.05
CA THR A 30 -1.57 -25.84 -6.74
C THR A 30 -2.35 -25.60 -8.04
N ASP A 31 -3.01 -26.60 -8.61
CA ASP A 31 -3.85 -26.46 -9.80
C ASP A 31 -5.07 -25.54 -9.59
N CYS A 32 -5.43 -25.23 -8.33
CA CYS A 32 -6.49 -24.26 -8.03
C CYS A 32 -6.06 -22.80 -8.28
N LEU A 33 -4.76 -22.55 -8.48
CA LEU A 33 -4.21 -21.23 -8.73
C LEU A 33 -4.08 -20.97 -10.25
N PRO A 34 -4.11 -19.69 -10.70
CA PRO A 34 -3.71 -19.35 -12.05
C PRO A 34 -2.32 -19.88 -12.36
N LYS A 35 -2.12 -20.39 -13.58
CA LYS A 35 -0.89 -21.11 -14.00
C LYS A 35 0.41 -20.43 -13.57
N VAL A 36 0.54 -19.13 -13.79
CA VAL A 36 1.76 -18.36 -13.44
C VAL A 36 2.00 -18.36 -11.93
N ILE A 37 0.95 -18.27 -11.12
CA ILE A 37 1.04 -18.29 -9.65
C ILE A 37 1.32 -19.71 -9.17
N ALA A 38 0.69 -20.73 -9.76
CA ALA A 38 0.94 -22.13 -9.44
C ALA A 38 2.41 -22.51 -9.66
N GLU A 39 2.97 -22.17 -10.84
CA GLU A 39 4.38 -22.41 -11.17
C GLU A 39 5.32 -21.68 -10.22
N TYR A 40 5.03 -20.41 -9.89
CA TYR A 40 5.82 -19.66 -8.91
C TYR A 40 5.79 -20.31 -7.52
N VAL A 41 4.61 -20.69 -7.04
CA VAL A 41 4.43 -21.35 -5.74
C VAL A 41 5.21 -22.66 -5.69
N ASP A 42 5.10 -23.49 -6.73
CA ASP A 42 5.79 -24.78 -6.80
C ASP A 42 7.32 -24.61 -6.82
N ASN A 43 7.82 -23.71 -7.66
CA ASN A 43 9.25 -23.44 -7.76
C ASN A 43 9.82 -22.89 -6.45
N LEU A 44 9.15 -21.91 -5.85
CA LEU A 44 9.62 -21.30 -4.61
C LEU A 44 9.50 -22.27 -3.43
N ALA A 45 8.39 -23.01 -3.30
CA ALA A 45 8.23 -24.04 -2.27
C ALA A 45 9.34 -25.09 -2.33
N ASN A 46 9.71 -25.52 -3.54
CA ASN A 46 10.84 -26.43 -3.75
C ASN A 46 12.19 -25.77 -3.41
N ALA A 47 12.38 -24.50 -3.73
CA ALA A 47 13.63 -23.79 -3.45
C ALA A 47 13.87 -23.58 -1.95
N ILE A 48 12.86 -23.12 -1.21
CA ILE A 48 13.00 -22.82 0.22
C ILE A 48 12.57 -23.97 1.14
N GLN A 49 12.18 -25.12 0.56
CA GLN A 49 11.76 -26.33 1.28
C GLN A 49 10.63 -26.04 2.28
N GLN A 50 9.57 -25.38 1.79
CA GLN A 50 8.41 -25.00 2.59
C GLN A 50 7.11 -25.55 2.00
N PRO A 51 6.05 -25.73 2.82
CA PRO A 51 4.75 -26.15 2.33
C PRO A 51 4.21 -25.17 1.28
N LYS A 52 3.73 -25.71 0.14
CA LYS A 52 3.14 -24.92 -0.96
C LYS A 52 2.06 -23.95 -0.48
N GLN A 53 1.22 -24.38 0.47
CA GLN A 53 0.16 -23.57 1.06
C GLN A 53 0.67 -22.31 1.77
N TYR A 54 1.87 -22.33 2.35
CA TYR A 54 2.45 -21.12 2.96
C TYR A 54 2.77 -20.09 1.89
N ILE A 55 3.41 -20.53 0.81
CA ILE A 55 3.79 -19.67 -0.30
C ILE A 55 2.54 -19.14 -1.02
N ALA A 56 1.57 -20.01 -1.30
CA ALA A 56 0.32 -19.64 -1.95
C ALA A 56 -0.46 -18.60 -1.14
N THR A 57 -0.55 -18.78 0.19
CA THR A 57 -1.21 -17.81 1.08
C THR A 57 -0.53 -16.45 1.00
N SER A 58 0.79 -16.41 1.14
CA SER A 58 1.57 -15.17 1.04
C SER A 58 1.43 -14.51 -0.34
N CYS A 59 1.43 -15.28 -1.43
CA CYS A 59 1.22 -14.75 -2.79
C CYS A 59 -0.15 -14.09 -2.94
N LEU A 60 -1.22 -14.78 -2.53
CA LEU A 60 -2.58 -14.27 -2.67
C LEU A 60 -2.80 -12.99 -1.86
N VAL A 61 -2.29 -12.95 -0.63
CA VAL A 61 -2.36 -11.74 0.22
C VAL A 61 -1.52 -10.61 -0.37
N SER A 62 -0.35 -10.91 -0.91
CA SER A 62 0.51 -9.93 -1.58
C SER A 62 -0.19 -9.31 -2.80
N ILE A 63 -0.77 -10.13 -3.67
CA ILE A 63 -1.49 -9.68 -4.86
C ILE A 63 -2.73 -8.86 -4.46
N ALA A 64 -3.49 -9.31 -3.47
CA ALA A 64 -4.60 -8.55 -2.90
C ALA A 64 -4.19 -7.14 -2.44
N GLY A 65 -3.07 -7.03 -1.71
CA GLY A 65 -2.50 -5.76 -1.28
C GLY A 65 -2.08 -4.86 -2.45
N LEU A 66 -1.46 -5.44 -3.49
CA LEU A 66 -1.04 -4.72 -4.70
C LEU A 66 -2.24 -4.17 -5.49
N LEU A 67 -3.29 -4.98 -5.65
CA LEU A 67 -4.51 -4.58 -6.37
C LEU A 67 -5.31 -3.52 -5.60
N GLY A 68 -5.38 -3.63 -4.28
CA GLY A 68 -6.15 -2.74 -3.43
C GLY A 68 -7.60 -2.62 -3.90
N ASN A 69 -8.06 -1.38 -4.12
CA ASN A 69 -9.39 -1.09 -4.63
C ASN A 69 -9.43 -0.80 -6.15
N LYS A 70 -8.34 -1.06 -6.88
CA LYS A 70 -8.25 -0.76 -8.32
C LYS A 70 -8.99 -1.78 -9.19
N VAL A 71 -9.22 -2.98 -8.67
CA VAL A 71 -9.94 -4.06 -9.36
C VAL A 71 -11.08 -4.54 -8.47
N CYS A 72 -12.25 -4.75 -9.07
CA CYS A 72 -13.40 -5.37 -8.41
C CYS A 72 -14.07 -6.38 -9.33
N LEU A 73 -14.63 -7.44 -8.75
CA LEU A 73 -15.58 -8.31 -9.42
C LEU A 73 -16.99 -7.77 -9.22
N ASP A 74 -17.79 -7.81 -10.28
CA ASP A 74 -19.22 -7.55 -10.20
C ASP A 74 -19.94 -8.87 -9.90
N VAL A 75 -20.56 -8.96 -8.72
CA VAL A 75 -21.22 -10.17 -8.23
C VAL A 75 -22.65 -9.80 -7.84
N ASP A 76 -23.58 -10.08 -8.74
CA ASP A 76 -24.98 -9.72 -8.66
C ASP A 76 -25.17 -8.22 -8.37
N ASP A 77 -25.62 -7.87 -7.16
CA ASP A 77 -25.87 -6.48 -6.74
C ASP A 77 -24.71 -5.85 -5.96
N ARG A 78 -23.52 -6.47 -5.95
CA ARG A 78 -22.39 -6.03 -5.11
C ARG A 78 -21.05 -6.10 -5.82
N LYS A 79 -20.17 -5.14 -5.48
CA LYS A 79 -18.76 -5.17 -5.87
C LYS A 79 -17.94 -5.93 -4.83
N ALA A 80 -17.21 -6.94 -5.28
CA ALA A 80 -16.26 -7.69 -4.46
C ALA A 80 -14.83 -7.22 -4.77
N TYR A 81 -14.17 -6.63 -3.76
CA TYR A 81 -12.77 -6.24 -3.83
C TYR A 81 -11.88 -7.34 -3.25
N PRO A 82 -10.67 -7.55 -3.78
CA PRO A 82 -9.75 -8.59 -3.33
C PRO A 82 -9.03 -8.16 -2.03
N ILE A 83 -9.77 -7.95 -0.94
CA ILE A 83 -9.20 -7.60 0.36
C ILE A 83 -8.96 -8.89 1.14
N LEU A 84 -7.72 -9.38 1.13
CA LEU A 84 -7.34 -10.63 1.78
C LEU A 84 -6.42 -10.37 2.97
N TRP A 85 -6.66 -11.11 4.05
CA TRP A 85 -5.79 -11.18 5.23
C TRP A 85 -5.38 -12.64 5.40
N GLY A 86 -4.09 -12.89 5.66
CA GLY A 86 -3.57 -14.24 5.83
C GLY A 86 -2.59 -14.32 6.97
N MET A 87 -2.53 -15.49 7.61
CA MET A 87 -1.64 -15.77 8.72
C MET A 87 -1.07 -17.18 8.54
N LEU A 88 0.26 -17.31 8.67
CA LEU A 88 0.92 -18.61 8.69
C LEU A 88 1.10 -19.07 10.14
N ILE A 89 0.61 -20.27 10.45
CA ILE A 89 0.70 -20.88 11.78
C ILE A 89 1.60 -22.10 11.70
N GLY A 90 2.65 -22.14 12.53
CA GLY A 90 3.58 -23.26 12.63
C GLY A 90 4.64 -23.01 13.69
N ASP A 91 5.40 -24.03 14.07
CA ASP A 91 6.38 -23.95 15.16
C ASP A 91 7.48 -22.92 14.91
N SER A 92 8.12 -22.41 15.96
CA SER A 92 9.27 -21.51 15.79
C SER A 92 10.36 -22.16 14.93
N GLY A 93 11.03 -21.39 14.06
CA GLY A 93 12.08 -21.90 13.17
C GLY A 93 11.61 -22.68 11.94
N THR A 94 10.30 -22.83 11.71
CA THR A 94 9.77 -23.63 10.58
C THR A 94 9.87 -23.00 9.19
N GLY A 95 10.41 -21.78 9.04
CA GLY A 95 10.50 -21.12 7.72
C GLY A 95 9.28 -20.27 7.33
N LYS A 96 8.45 -19.85 8.30
CA LYS A 96 7.35 -18.91 8.07
C LYS A 96 7.82 -17.57 7.50
N THR A 97 8.88 -17.00 8.07
CA THR A 97 9.41 -15.70 7.65
C THR A 97 9.84 -15.67 6.18
N PRO A 98 10.66 -16.62 5.67
CA PRO A 98 10.99 -16.65 4.25
C PRO A 98 9.76 -16.92 3.37
N SER A 99 8.81 -17.74 3.83
CA SER A 99 7.54 -17.98 3.12
C SER A 99 6.68 -16.72 2.93
N ILE A 100 6.86 -15.70 3.77
CA ILE A 100 6.18 -14.40 3.66
C ILE A 100 7.04 -13.40 2.86
N ASN A 101 8.34 -13.34 3.16
CA ASN A 101 9.21 -12.31 2.59
C ASN A 101 9.45 -12.49 1.09
N GLU A 102 9.63 -13.72 0.61
CA GLU A 102 9.93 -14.00 -0.79
C GLU A 102 8.78 -13.55 -1.73
N PRO A 103 7.50 -13.93 -1.50
CA PRO A 103 6.40 -13.43 -2.32
C PRO A 103 6.16 -11.91 -2.22
N MET A 104 6.52 -11.31 -1.08
CA MET A 104 6.36 -9.86 -0.86
C MET A 104 7.52 -9.03 -1.45
N GLN A 105 8.62 -9.66 -1.86
CA GLN A 105 9.84 -8.93 -2.23
C GLN A 105 9.58 -7.95 -3.37
N THR A 106 8.92 -8.38 -4.45
CA THR A 106 8.61 -7.52 -5.59
C THR A 106 7.77 -6.31 -5.21
N ILE A 107 6.81 -6.47 -4.29
CA ILE A 107 5.99 -5.35 -3.81
C ILE A 107 6.85 -4.36 -3.04
N LYS A 108 7.75 -4.84 -2.18
CA LYS A 108 8.68 -3.97 -1.42
C LYS A 108 9.63 -3.20 -2.33
N GLU A 109 10.08 -3.83 -3.42
CA GLU A 109 10.94 -3.18 -4.41
C GLU A 109 10.21 -2.07 -5.17
N ILE A 110 8.97 -2.32 -5.60
CA ILE A 110 8.11 -1.32 -6.25
C ILE A 110 7.81 -0.17 -5.27
N ASP A 111 7.44 -0.48 -4.03
CA ASP A 111 7.14 0.52 -3.00
C ASP A 111 8.35 1.44 -2.73
N LYS A 112 9.54 0.84 -2.63
CA LYS A 112 10.79 1.59 -2.47
C LYS A 112 11.05 2.54 -3.65
N GLN A 113 10.89 2.06 -4.88
CA GLN A 113 11.09 2.89 -6.08
C GLN A 113 10.11 4.07 -6.11
N LEU A 114 8.83 3.81 -5.85
CA LEU A 114 7.80 4.85 -5.80
C LEU A 114 8.08 5.89 -4.71
N LEU A 115 8.56 5.44 -3.55
CA LEU A 115 8.96 6.34 -2.47
C LEU A 115 10.15 7.21 -2.86
N ASP A 116 11.19 6.62 -3.48
CA ASP A 116 12.38 7.35 -3.92
C ASP A 116 12.02 8.43 -4.95
N ASP A 117 11.11 8.13 -5.88
CA ASP A 117 10.65 9.09 -6.89
C ASP A 117 9.77 10.19 -6.27
N TYR A 118 8.85 9.82 -5.38
CA TYR A 118 8.06 10.79 -4.62
C TYR A 118 8.94 11.78 -3.84
N LEU A 119 9.99 11.29 -3.19
CA LEU A 119 10.90 12.15 -2.41
C LEU A 119 11.66 13.16 -3.29
N LYS A 120 12.05 12.77 -4.51
CA LYS A 120 12.67 13.68 -5.48
C LYS A 120 11.69 14.75 -5.94
N ASP A 121 10.48 14.35 -6.31
CA ASP A 121 9.44 15.27 -6.77
C ASP A 121 9.05 16.25 -5.66
N TYR A 122 8.96 15.77 -4.43
CA TYR A 122 8.68 16.59 -3.26
C TYR A 122 9.79 17.63 -3.01
N ALA A 123 11.07 17.25 -3.13
CA ALA A 123 12.18 18.19 -2.99
C ALA A 123 12.19 19.27 -4.09
N ASN A 124 11.89 18.88 -5.33
CA ASN A 124 11.74 19.83 -6.44
C ASN A 124 10.59 20.80 -6.20
N TYR A 125 9.44 20.28 -5.76
CA TYR A 125 8.27 21.09 -5.42
C TYR A 125 8.58 22.11 -4.32
N GLN A 126 9.31 21.72 -3.26
CA GLN A 126 9.73 22.64 -2.20
C GLN A 126 10.64 23.76 -2.74
N THR A 127 11.60 23.42 -3.60
CA THR A 127 12.49 24.40 -4.23
C THR A 127 11.71 25.41 -5.08
N VAL A 128 10.76 24.91 -5.89
CA VAL A 128 9.91 25.76 -6.73
C VAL A 128 9.04 26.69 -5.89
N LEU A 129 8.46 26.19 -4.79
CA LEU A 129 7.72 27.02 -3.84
C LEU A 129 8.56 28.15 -3.27
N GLU A 130 9.80 27.87 -2.85
CA GLU A 130 10.72 28.88 -2.31
C GLU A 130 11.06 29.95 -3.36
N LEU A 131 11.30 29.54 -4.61
CA LEU A 131 11.55 30.47 -5.72
C LEU A 131 10.35 31.38 -5.99
N TYR A 132 9.14 30.83 -6.02
CA TYR A 132 7.91 31.61 -6.17
C TYR A 132 7.73 32.60 -5.02
N ASP A 133 8.05 32.21 -3.79
CA ASP A 133 7.97 33.10 -2.63
C ASP A 133 8.96 34.26 -2.72
N ILE A 134 10.18 34.00 -3.22
CA ILE A 134 11.18 35.04 -3.48
C ILE A 134 10.68 35.98 -4.58
N GLU A 135 10.18 35.45 -5.70
CA GLU A 135 9.65 36.24 -6.81
C GLU A 135 8.44 37.10 -6.39
N LEU A 136 7.53 36.55 -5.59
CA LEU A 136 6.42 37.31 -5.04
C LEU A 136 6.89 38.43 -4.12
N LYS A 137 7.94 38.21 -3.32
CA LYS A 137 8.52 39.26 -2.46
C LYS A 137 9.19 40.35 -3.28
N THR A 138 9.97 40.01 -4.29
CA THR A 138 10.63 41.00 -5.16
C THR A 138 9.62 41.80 -5.99
N LEU A 139 8.61 41.14 -6.57
CA LEU A 139 7.52 41.80 -7.28
C LEU A 139 6.74 42.76 -6.37
N LYS A 140 6.41 42.34 -5.14
CA LYS A 140 5.75 43.21 -4.16
C LYS A 140 6.62 44.41 -3.77
N ALA A 141 7.94 44.25 -3.66
CA ALA A 141 8.87 45.35 -3.39
C ALA A 141 8.91 46.34 -4.58
N ASN A 142 9.11 45.84 -5.81
CA ASN A 142 9.13 46.65 -7.02
C ASN A 142 7.82 47.43 -7.23
N LEU A 143 6.67 46.83 -6.87
CA LEU A 143 5.36 47.49 -6.90
C LEU A 143 5.20 48.59 -5.86
N LYS A 144 5.94 48.58 -4.74
CA LYS A 144 5.89 49.69 -3.76
C LYS A 144 6.60 50.93 -4.29
N ASP A 145 7.72 50.74 -4.99
CA ASP A 145 8.62 51.81 -5.45
C ASP A 145 8.19 52.46 -6.79
N CYS A 146 7.26 51.85 -7.54
CA CYS A 146 6.69 52.44 -8.76
C CYS A 146 5.73 53.61 -8.48
N LYS A 147 5.57 54.54 -9.42
CA LYS A 147 4.54 55.61 -9.34
C LYS A 147 3.12 55.02 -9.48
N ASP A 148 2.10 55.67 -8.90
CA ASP A 148 0.73 55.14 -8.85
C ASP A 148 0.11 54.82 -10.24
N GLU A 149 0.47 55.59 -11.28
CA GLU A 149 0.06 55.31 -12.67
C GLU A 149 0.65 54.00 -13.22
N GLN A 150 1.90 53.65 -12.87
CA GLN A 150 2.54 52.40 -13.30
C GLN A 150 1.97 51.19 -12.56
N LYS A 151 1.54 51.35 -11.29
CA LYS A 151 0.89 50.29 -10.50
C LYS A 151 -0.45 49.88 -11.09
N GLN A 152 -1.23 50.83 -11.64
CA GLN A 152 -2.51 50.53 -12.30
C GLN A 152 -2.32 49.74 -13.60
N SER A 153 -1.32 50.10 -14.42
CA SER A 153 -0.99 49.38 -15.66
C SER A 153 -0.50 47.95 -15.41
N ILE A 154 0.34 47.74 -14.38
CA ILE A 154 0.81 46.40 -14.01
C ILE A 154 -0.35 45.55 -13.44
N LYS A 155 -1.22 46.11 -12.59
CA LYS A 155 -2.42 45.40 -12.11
C LYS A 155 -3.36 44.99 -13.24
N ALA A 156 -3.52 45.83 -14.27
CA ALA A 156 -4.33 45.51 -15.45
C ALA A 156 -3.74 44.35 -16.28
N LEU A 157 -2.42 44.22 -16.32
CA LEU A 157 -1.72 43.11 -17.01
C LEU A 157 -1.92 41.76 -16.31
N PHE A 158 -1.97 41.74 -14.98
CA PHE A 158 -2.20 40.52 -14.18
C PHE A 158 -3.68 40.12 -14.05
N LEU A 159 -4.62 41.02 -14.32
CA LEU A 159 -6.07 40.74 -14.29
C LEU A 159 -6.60 40.07 -15.56
N ASN A 160 -5.78 39.93 -16.61
CA ASN A 160 -6.09 39.08 -17.76
C ASN A 160 -5.32 37.76 -17.62
N PRO A 161 -5.99 36.66 -17.21
CA PRO A 161 -5.31 35.39 -17.05
C PRO A 161 -4.80 34.91 -18.40
N ILE A 162 -3.55 34.47 -18.45
CA ILE A 162 -2.89 33.87 -19.63
C ILE A 162 -3.54 32.53 -20.05
N TRP A 163 -4.57 32.06 -19.33
CA TRP A 163 -5.35 30.85 -19.63
C TRP A 163 -6.38 31.00 -20.77
N SER A 164 -6.18 31.91 -21.73
CA SER A 164 -7.06 32.05 -22.91
C SER A 164 -6.46 31.52 -24.22
N ALA A 165 -5.33 30.80 -24.15
CA ALA A 165 -4.75 30.16 -25.32
C ALA A 165 -4.18 28.77 -24.97
N SER A 166 -5.06 27.79 -24.82
CA SER A 166 -4.82 26.35 -24.99
C SER A 166 -6.16 25.62 -25.05
#